data_AF-A0A7V8RBL8-F1
#
_entry.id   AF-A0A7V8RBL8-F1
#
_cell.length_a   1.000
_cell.length_b   1.000
_cell.length_c   1.000
_cell.angle_alpha   90.00
_cell.angle_beta   90.00
_cell.angle_gamma   90.00
#
_symmetry.space_group_name_H-M   'P 1'
#
loop_
_entity.id
_entity.type
_entity.pdbx_description
1 polymer ?
#
loop_
_entity_poly.entity_id
_entity_poly.type
_entity_poly.pdbx_seq_one_letter_code
_entity_poly.pdbx_strand_id
1 'polypeptide(L)'
;MTNVPTDAVPLVPHEPRSEPDAHGQAALLLAESILHALVETETLSVAGALSVIETTCEVKIEVAEQAGESRGRMQESLKLLQAISASFAVDAEFREKSPPD
;
A
#
# COMPACT_ATOMS: atom_id res chain seq x y z
N MET A 1 53.21 -25.19 22.23
CA MET A 1 53.34 -23.76 21.93
C MET A 1 52.66 -23.53 20.60
N THR A 2 51.33 -23.40 20.55
CA THR A 2 50.52 -22.16 20.67
C THR A 2 50.68 -21.22 19.47
N ASN A 3 49.75 -21.29 18.50
CA ASN A 3 48.72 -20.26 18.29
C ASN A 3 47.94 -20.52 16.99
N VAL A 4 46.65 -20.84 17.11
CA VAL A 4 45.67 -20.66 16.04
C VAL A 4 44.74 -19.53 16.49
N PRO A 5 44.80 -18.34 15.90
CA PRO A 5 43.75 -17.35 16.06
C PRO A 5 43.08 -17.16 14.71
N THR A 6 41.94 -17.81 14.51
CA THR A 6 40.98 -17.30 13.53
C THR A 6 39.61 -17.50 14.11
N ASP A 7 39.26 -16.58 15.01
CA ASP A 7 37.88 -16.21 15.30
C ASP A 7 37.29 -15.64 13.99
N ALA A 8 36.96 -16.54 13.06
CA ALA A 8 36.13 -16.18 11.92
C ALA A 8 34.73 -16.01 12.47
N VAL A 9 34.40 -14.78 12.88
CA VAL A 9 33.03 -14.35 13.12
C VAL A 9 32.23 -14.75 11.88
N PRO A 10 31.20 -15.61 11.99
CA PRO A 10 30.36 -15.93 10.85
C PRO A 10 29.82 -14.61 10.29
N LEU A 11 30.15 -14.30 9.03
CA LEU A 11 29.51 -13.24 8.28
C LEU A 11 28.04 -13.62 8.18
N VAL A 12 27.24 -13.16 9.13
CA VAL A 12 25.79 -13.25 9.09
C VAL A 12 25.39 -12.67 7.74
N PRO A 13 24.73 -13.42 6.84
CA PRO A 13 24.29 -12.86 5.57
C PRO A 13 23.46 -11.62 5.88
N HIS A 14 23.97 -10.45 5.52
CA HIS A 14 23.15 -9.25 5.51
C HIS A 14 22.19 -9.47 4.34
N GLU A 15 21.00 -10.00 4.63
CA GLU A 15 19.92 -10.01 3.65
C GLU A 15 19.81 -8.56 3.15
N PRO A 16 20.04 -8.31 1.86
CA PRO A 16 19.89 -6.97 1.33
C PRO A 16 18.44 -6.58 1.61
N ARG A 17 18.24 -5.54 2.42
CA ARG A 17 16.93 -4.91 2.54
C ARG A 17 16.58 -4.44 1.13
N SER A 18 15.75 -5.20 0.43
CA SER A 18 15.28 -4.82 -0.89
C SER A 18 14.58 -3.48 -0.72
N GLU A 19 15.04 -2.47 -1.45
CA GLU A 19 14.34 -1.19 -1.51
C GLU A 19 12.90 -1.42 -2.00
N PRO A 20 11.95 -0.57 -1.57
CA PRO A 20 10.59 -0.61 -2.09
C PRO A 20 10.61 -0.49 -3.61
N ASP A 21 9.74 -1.24 -4.30
CA ASP A 21 9.60 -1.12 -5.74
C ASP A 21 9.16 0.29 -6.13
N ALA A 22 10.11 1.09 -6.65
CA ALA A 22 9.89 2.49 -6.98
C ALA A 22 8.77 2.68 -8.02
N HIS A 23 8.61 1.73 -8.95
CA HIS A 23 7.54 1.79 -9.95
C HIS A 23 6.18 1.53 -9.30
N GLY A 24 6.09 0.48 -8.47
CA GLY A 24 4.90 0.18 -7.70
C GLY A 24 4.46 1.34 -6.79
N GLN A 25 5.40 1.99 -6.12
CA GLN A 25 5.13 3.15 -5.27
C GLN A 25 4.63 4.36 -6.07
N ALA A 26 5.28 4.69 -7.19
CA ALA A 26 4.84 5.78 -8.05
C ALA A 26 3.45 5.54 -8.64
N ALA A 27 3.15 4.31 -9.07
CA ALA A 27 1.85 3.93 -9.60
C ALA A 27 0.75 4.03 -8.53
N LEU A 28 1.04 3.61 -7.30
CA LEU A 28 0.10 3.69 -6.18
C LEU A 28 -0.24 5.14 -5.83
N LEU A 29 0.78 6.00 -5.71
CA LEU A 29 0.59 7.43 -5.44
C LEU A 29 -0.18 8.15 -6.56
N LEU A 30 0.08 7.78 -7.81
CA LEU A 30 -0.67 8.31 -8.95
C LEU A 30 -2.15 7.90 -8.89
N ALA A 31 -2.43 6.63 -8.57
CA ALA A 31 -3.81 6.13 -8.44
C ALA A 31 -4.57 6.85 -7.32
N GLU A 32 -3.95 7.03 -6.15
CA GLU A 32 -4.50 7.80 -5.03
C GLU A 32 -4.78 9.25 -5.43
N SER A 33 -3.81 9.91 -6.07
CA SER A 33 -3.96 11.31 -6.53
C SER A 33 -5.10 11.49 -7.53
N ILE A 34 -5.30 10.52 -8.42
CA ILE A 34 -6.42 10.53 -9.38
C ILE A 34 -7.75 10.38 -8.65
N LEU A 35 -7.87 9.47 -7.68
CA LEU A 35 -9.10 9.30 -6.91
C LEU A 35 -9.45 10.57 -6.14
N HIS A 36 -8.47 11.24 -5.53
CA HIS A 36 -8.67 12.54 -4.87
C HIS A 36 -9.14 13.60 -5.86
N ALA A 37 -8.48 13.74 -7.01
CA ALA A 37 -8.88 14.71 -8.03
C ALA A 37 -10.32 14.47 -8.55
N LEU A 38 -10.74 13.21 -8.69
CA LEU A 38 -12.12 12.87 -9.08
C LEU A 38 -13.14 13.25 -8.00
N VAL A 39 -12.76 13.13 -6.73
CA VAL A 39 -13.59 13.57 -5.60
C VAL A 39 -13.67 15.09 -5.52
N GLU A 40 -12.53 15.78 -5.65
CA GLU A 40 -12.46 17.24 -5.63
C GLU A 40 -13.26 17.90 -6.75
N THR A 41 -13.25 17.28 -7.93
CA THR A 41 -14.01 17.74 -9.11
C THR A 41 -15.46 17.25 -9.13
N GLU A 42 -15.93 16.60 -8.05
CA GLU A 42 -17.29 16.06 -7.90
C GLU A 42 -17.68 15.03 -8.99
N THR A 43 -16.72 14.51 -9.74
CA THR A 43 -16.94 13.44 -10.73
C THR A 43 -17.22 12.10 -10.04
N LEU A 44 -16.66 11.92 -8.84
CA LEU A 44 -16.87 10.75 -7.98
C LEU A 44 -17.20 11.23 -6.57
N SER A 45 -18.19 10.61 -5.90
CA SER A 45 -18.43 10.91 -4.48
C SER A 45 -17.38 10.23 -3.60
N VAL A 46 -17.16 10.73 -2.38
CA VAL A 46 -16.26 10.08 -1.41
C VAL A 46 -16.70 8.63 -1.15
N ALA A 47 -18.01 8.38 -1.01
CA ALA A 47 -18.55 7.03 -0.88
C ALA A 47 -18.28 6.16 -2.12
N GLY A 48 -18.32 6.75 -3.31
CA GLY A 48 -17.95 6.08 -4.56
C GLY A 48 -16.47 5.70 -4.59
N ALA A 49 -15.58 6.60 -4.15
CA ALA A 49 -14.15 6.32 -4.05
C ALA A 49 -13.85 5.18 -3.07
N LEU A 50 -14.49 5.19 -1.88
CA LEU A 50 -14.36 4.11 -0.91
C LEU A 50 -14.84 2.76 -1.47
N SER A 51 -15.96 2.75 -2.20
CA SER A 51 -16.47 1.54 -2.86
C SER A 51 -15.51 1.01 -3.93
N VAL A 52 -14.88 1.89 -4.73
CA VAL A 52 -13.86 1.48 -5.71
C VAL A 52 -12.65 0.83 -5.01
N ILE A 53 -12.20 1.38 -3.89
CA ILE A 53 -11.08 0.83 -3.11
C ILE A 53 -11.44 -0.53 -2.52
N GLU A 54 -12.67 -0.69 -2.01
CA GLU A 54 -13.17 -1.97 -1.49
C GLU A 54 -13.19 -3.05 -2.59
N THR A 55 -13.78 -2.76 -3.75
CA THR A 55 -13.74 -3.67 -4.91
C THR A 55 -12.31 -4.00 -5.32
N THR A 56 -11.39 -3.04 -5.26
CA THR A 56 -9.97 -3.28 -5.57
C THR A 56 -9.33 -4.25 -4.58
N CYS A 57 -9.68 -4.18 -3.29
CA CYS A 57 -9.21 -5.13 -2.29
C CYS A 57 -9.70 -6.56 -2.57
N GLU A 58 -10.98 -6.71 -2.93
CA GLU A 58 -11.58 -8.00 -3.27
C GLU A 58 -10.89 -8.62 -4.50
N VAL A 59 -10.76 -7.84 -5.58
CA VAL A 59 -10.07 -8.27 -6.80
C VAL A 59 -8.61 -8.63 -6.52
N LYS A 60 -7.93 -7.89 -5.64
CA LYS A 60 -6.54 -8.21 -5.27
C LYS A 60 -6.43 -9.60 -4.60
N ILE A 61 -7.40 -9.99 -3.79
CA ILE A 61 -7.43 -11.32 -3.17
C ILE A 61 -7.54 -12.39 -4.27
N GLU A 62 -8.51 -12.24 -5.17
CA GLU A 62 -8.74 -13.19 -6.27
C GLU A 62 -7.52 -13.31 -7.20
N VAL A 63 -6.93 -12.17 -7.57
CA VAL A 63 -5.74 -12.14 -8.45
C VAL A 63 -4.53 -12.76 -7.75
N ALA A 64 -4.33 -12.50 -6.46
CA ALA A 64 -3.25 -13.10 -5.69
C ALA A 64 -3.39 -14.64 -5.62
N GLU A 65 -4.61 -15.13 -5.40
CA GLU A 65 -4.91 -16.57 -5.41
C GLU A 65 -4.63 -17.20 -6.77
N GLN A 66 -5.10 -16.58 -7.86
CA GLN A 66 -4.89 -17.07 -9.22
C GLN A 66 -3.42 -17.05 -9.64
N ALA A 67 -2.65 -16.05 -9.18
CA ALA A 67 -1.22 -15.91 -9.48
C ALA A 67 -0.33 -16.81 -8.61
N GLY A 68 -0.89 -17.51 -7.61
CA GLY A 68 -0.09 -18.26 -6.63
C GLY A 68 0.80 -17.36 -5.77
N GLU A 69 0.36 -16.12 -5.53
CA GLU A 69 1.10 -15.13 -4.76
C GLU A 69 1.21 -15.55 -3.28
N SER A 70 2.32 -15.19 -2.64
CA SER A 70 2.48 -15.46 -1.21
C SER A 70 1.49 -14.62 -0.38
N ARG A 71 0.98 -15.22 0.70
CA ARG A 71 0.07 -14.53 1.64
C ARG A 71 0.67 -13.23 2.18
N GLY A 72 1.99 -13.19 2.40
CA GLY A 72 2.69 -12.00 2.88
C GLY A 72 2.62 -10.84 1.88
N ARG A 73 2.91 -11.10 0.61
CA ARG A 73 2.88 -10.07 -0.45
C ARG A 73 1.44 -9.58 -0.72
N MET A 74 0.46 -10.48 -0.68
CA MET A 74 -0.95 -10.12 -0.78
C MET A 74 -1.35 -9.19 0.37
N GLN A 75 -1.00 -9.52 1.61
CA GLN A 75 -1.32 -8.70 2.78
C GLN A 75 -0.63 -7.33 2.75
N GLU A 76 0.59 -7.26 2.26
CA GLU A 76 1.29 -5.99 2.07
C GLU A 76 0.55 -5.09 1.06
N SER A 77 0.11 -5.66 -0.06
CA SER A 77 -0.70 -4.92 -1.05
C SER A 77 -2.03 -4.46 -0.47
N LEU A 78 -2.72 -5.32 0.31
CA LEU A 78 -3.98 -4.95 0.96
C LEU A 78 -3.79 -3.84 1.99
N LYS A 79 -2.69 -3.83 2.75
CA LYS A 79 -2.37 -2.75 3.68
C LYS A 79 -2.19 -1.41 2.97
N LEU A 80 -1.56 -1.41 1.79
CA LEU A 80 -1.40 -0.20 0.99
C LEU A 80 -2.76 0.33 0.50
N LEU A 81 -3.64 -0.55 0.02
CA LEU A 81 -5.00 -0.17 -0.38
C LEU A 81 -5.83 0.34 0.82
N GLN A 82 -5.68 -0.27 2.00
CA GLN A 82 -6.32 0.19 3.22
C GLN A 82 -5.82 1.56 3.69
N ALA A 83 -4.54 1.86 3.49
CA ALA A 83 -3.98 3.18 3.80
C ALA A 83 -4.61 4.27 2.91
N ILE A 84 -4.84 3.97 1.62
CA ILE A 84 -5.57 4.87 0.72
C ILE A 84 -7.01 5.04 1.19
N SER A 85 -7.73 3.95 1.54
CA SER A 85 -9.09 4.07 2.10
C SER A 85 -9.16 5.00 3.32
N ALA A 86 -8.16 4.90 4.20
CA ALA A 86 -8.06 5.76 5.38
C ALA A 86 -7.85 7.25 5.04
N SER A 87 -7.15 7.59 3.94
CA SER A 87 -6.99 9.00 3.54
C SER A 87 -8.33 9.64 3.18
N PHE A 88 -9.21 8.90 2.50
CA PHE A 88 -10.55 9.38 2.14
C PHE A 88 -11.49 9.49 3.34
N ALA A 89 -11.36 8.62 4.34
CA ALA A 89 -12.15 8.69 5.55
C ALA A 89 -11.88 9.99 6.33
N VAL A 90 -10.61 10.41 6.41
CA VAL A 90 -10.23 11.69 7.03
C VAL A 90 -10.83 12.88 6.28
N ASP A 91 -10.79 12.85 4.94
CA ASP A 91 -11.39 13.92 4.12
C ASP A 91 -12.90 13.99 4.25
N ALA A 92 -13.58 12.85 4.37
CA ALA A 92 -15.01 12.77 4.61
C ALA A 92 -15.39 13.46 5.92
N GLU A 93 -14.70 13.12 7.01
CA GLU A 93 -14.93 13.72 8.33
C GLU A 93 -14.65 15.22 8.33
N PHE A 94 -13.64 15.68 7.58
CA PHE A 94 -13.32 17.10 7.48
C PHE A 94 -14.40 17.88 6.73
N ARG A 95 -14.90 17.34 5.61
CA ARG A 95 -16.00 17.93 4.82
C ARG A 95 -17.32 17.94 5.58
N GLU A 96 -17.63 16.91 6.36
CA GLU A 96 -18.83 16.90 7.21
C GLU A 96 -18.79 18.02 8.28
N LYS A 97 -17.60 18.28 8.84
CA LYS A 97 -17.40 19.35 9.84
C LYS A 97 -17.34 20.76 9.22
N SER A 98 -17.14 20.87 7.92
CA SER A 98 -17.06 22.14 7.17
C SER A 98 -17.97 22.07 5.93
N PRO A 99 -19.31 22.18 6.10
CA PRO A 99 -20.23 22.11 4.98
C PRO A 99 -19.93 23.24 3.97
N PRO A 100 -20.07 22.98 2.67
CA PRO A 100 -19.88 24.02 1.65
C PRO A 100 -20.93 25.14 1.84
N ASP A 101 -20.49 26.39 1.72
CA ASP A 101 -21.34 27.60 1.72
C ASP A 101 -22.32 27.65 0.53
#